data_AF-A0A9P6NS20-F1
#
_entry.id   AF-A0A9P6NS20-F1
#
_cell.length_a   1.000
_cell.length_b   1.000
_cell.length_c   1.000
_cell.angle_alpha   90.00
_cell.angle_beta   90.00
_cell.angle_gamma   90.00
#
_symmetry.space_group_name_H-M   'P 1'
#
loop_
_entity.id
_entity.type
_entity.pdbx_description
1 polymer ?
#
loop_
_entity_poly.entity_id
_entity_poly.type
_entity_poly.pdbx_seq_one_letter_code
_entity_poly.pdbx_strand_id
1 'polypeptide(L)'
;MFWCAGSNNVWSSDGHDKLKAFGIAIYGFIDAWSRKVLRLDAGPSNNDPRCIAYHYLQTALKLGGIPQQTCTAHGSETGIMGVYQMAFLLLYGSGDTREQSRHAHIFKTSPKNQKIESLWSLVRKRRGL
;
A
#
# COMPACT_ATOMS: atom_id res chain seq x y z
N MET A 1 -3.63 15.05 10.50
CA MET A 1 -4.74 14.10 10.65
C MET A 1 -4.90 13.36 9.34
N PHE A 2 -5.00 12.02 9.35
CA PHE A 2 -5.21 11.22 8.15
C PHE A 2 -6.68 10.80 8.11
N TRP A 3 -7.41 11.26 7.09
CA TRP A 3 -8.85 11.03 6.94
C TRP A 3 -9.10 9.84 6.01
N CYS A 4 -10.08 9.01 6.35
CA CYS A 4 -10.52 7.87 5.53
C CYS A 4 -12.04 7.73 5.63
N ALA A 5 -12.72 7.84 4.49
CA ALA A 5 -14.19 7.83 4.42
C ALA A 5 -14.82 6.46 4.75
N GLY A 6 -14.09 5.36 4.56
CA GLY A 6 -14.58 4.01 4.75
C GLY A 6 -13.60 2.95 4.25
N SER A 7 -14.04 1.69 4.23
CA SER A 7 -13.30 0.58 3.62
C SER A 7 -13.00 0.83 2.15
N ASN A 8 -11.82 0.40 1.70
CA ASN A 8 -11.30 0.63 0.35
C ASN A 8 -11.16 2.11 -0.03
N ASN A 9 -11.28 3.05 0.90
CA ASN A 9 -10.98 4.44 0.62
C ASN A 9 -9.47 4.64 0.42
N VAL A 10 -8.67 4.13 1.36
CA VAL A 10 -7.21 4.21 1.27
C VAL A 10 -6.57 2.88 1.60
N TRP A 11 -5.73 2.38 0.69
CA TRP A 11 -4.80 1.30 0.99
C TRP A 11 -3.44 1.87 1.36
N SER A 12 -2.96 1.53 2.55
CA SER A 12 -1.64 1.92 3.06
C SER A 12 -0.68 0.76 2.87
N SER A 13 0.48 1.02 2.27
CA SER A 13 1.49 0.00 2.01
C SER A 13 2.90 0.45 2.33
N ASP A 14 3.76 -0.51 2.65
CA ASP A 14 5.16 -0.30 3.06
C ASP A 14 5.90 -1.63 3.14
N GLY A 15 7.23 -1.55 3.08
CA GLY A 15 8.13 -2.67 3.32
C GLY A 15 8.42 -2.89 4.80
N HIS A 16 8.82 -4.12 5.14
CA HIS A 16 9.38 -4.45 6.45
C HIS A 16 10.66 -5.27 6.29
N ASP A 17 11.77 -4.69 6.76
CA ASP A 17 13.12 -5.19 6.49
C ASP A 17 13.74 -5.99 7.64
N LYS A 18 12.99 -6.29 8.70
CA LYS A 18 13.58 -6.92 9.88
C LYS A 18 14.13 -8.33 9.63
N LEU A 19 13.57 -9.06 8.66
CA LEU A 19 14.06 -10.37 8.23
C LEU A 19 14.99 -10.31 7.01
N LYS A 20 15.33 -9.11 6.53
CA LYS A 20 16.14 -8.93 5.31
C LYS A 20 17.56 -9.47 5.46
N ALA A 21 18.09 -9.48 6.69
CA ALA A 21 19.36 -10.14 7.00
C ALA A 21 19.34 -11.66 6.72
N PHE A 22 18.17 -12.29 6.69
CA PHE A 22 17.96 -13.68 6.31
C PHE A 22 17.49 -13.84 4.86
N GLY A 23 17.57 -12.78 4.04
CA GLY A 23 17.10 -12.78 2.66
C GLY A 23 15.58 -12.74 2.51
N ILE A 24 14.85 -12.37 3.56
CA ILE A 24 13.38 -12.30 3.54
C ILE A 24 12.94 -10.85 3.77
N ALA A 25 12.55 -10.18 2.70
CA ALA A 25 11.90 -8.89 2.72
C ALA A 25 10.38 -9.08 2.69
N ILE A 26 9.65 -8.37 3.55
CA ILE A 26 8.20 -8.41 3.57
C ILE A 26 7.66 -7.11 2.98
N TYR A 27 6.60 -7.18 2.19
CA TYR A 27 5.83 -6.02 1.77
C TYR A 27 4.36 -6.22 2.15
N GLY A 28 3.74 -5.19 2.70
CA GLY A 28 2.39 -5.27 3.24
C GLY A 28 1.44 -4.24 2.64
N PHE A 29 0.17 -4.64 2.53
CA PHE A 29 -0.95 -3.77 2.17
C PHE A 29 -2.04 -3.89 3.23
N ILE A 30 -2.56 -2.75 3.68
CA ILE A 30 -3.65 -2.72 4.65
C ILE A 30 -4.73 -1.72 4.23
N ASP A 31 -5.97 -2.02 4.59
CA ASP A 31 -7.06 -1.06 4.51
C ASP A 31 -6.95 -0.09 5.69
N ALA A 32 -6.83 1.20 5.38
CA ALA A 32 -6.46 2.19 6.38
C ALA A 32 -7.61 2.53 7.34
N TRP A 33 -8.87 2.27 6.94
CA TRP A 33 -10.07 2.44 7.77
C TRP A 33 -10.30 1.22 8.68
N SER A 34 -10.55 0.04 8.11
CA SER A 34 -10.89 -1.18 8.85
C SER A 34 -9.70 -1.84 9.55
N ARG A 35 -8.46 -1.45 9.21
CA ARG A 35 -7.23 -2.08 9.70
C ARG A 35 -7.01 -3.51 9.19
N LYS A 36 -7.84 -3.98 8.25
CA LYS A 36 -7.72 -5.30 7.64
C LYS A 36 -6.40 -5.38 6.86
N VAL A 37 -5.65 -6.46 7.10
CA VAL A 37 -4.50 -6.81 6.27
C VAL A 37 -5.03 -7.35 4.95
N LEU A 38 -4.70 -6.67 3.86
CA LEU A 38 -5.17 -7.03 2.51
C LEU A 38 -4.22 -8.05 1.88
N ARG A 39 -2.91 -7.84 2.07
CA ARG A 39 -1.85 -8.72 1.58
C ARG A 39 -0.58 -8.56 2.41
N LEU A 40 0.16 -9.66 2.53
CA LEU A 40 1.53 -9.72 3.00
C LEU A 40 2.27 -10.63 2.03
N ASP A 41 3.31 -10.14 1.38
CA ASP A 41 4.19 -10.93 0.53
C ASP A 41 5.58 -10.98 1.16
N ALA A 42 6.17 -12.16 1.17
CA ALA A 42 7.55 -12.38 1.57
C ALA A 42 8.36 -12.80 0.35
N GLY A 43 9.52 -12.19 0.15
CA GLY A 43 10.37 -12.48 -0.99
C GLY A 43 11.80 -11.98 -0.77
N PRO A 44 12.69 -12.14 -1.76
CA PRO A 44 14.08 -11.75 -1.64
C PRO A 44 14.30 -10.23 -1.62
N SER A 45 13.33 -9.46 -2.10
CA SER A 45 13.41 -8.01 -2.27
C SER A 45 12.02 -7.40 -2.16
N ASN A 46 11.96 -6.22 -1.54
CA ASN A 46 10.77 -5.36 -1.44
C ASN A 46 11.02 -3.96 -2.03
N ASN A 47 12.06 -3.84 -2.85
CA ASN A 47 12.54 -2.58 -3.43
C ASN A 47 12.51 -2.57 -4.97
N ASP A 48 12.02 -3.64 -5.61
CA ASP A 48 11.73 -3.64 -7.05
C ASP A 48 10.31 -3.09 -7.29
N PRO A 49 10.17 -1.95 -8.01
CA PRO A 49 8.86 -1.37 -8.28
C PRO A 49 7.89 -2.28 -9.03
N ARG A 50 8.40 -3.20 -9.85
CA ARG A 50 7.59 -4.14 -10.63
C ARG A 50 6.95 -5.18 -9.72
N CYS A 51 7.68 -5.65 -8.71
CA CYS A 51 7.16 -6.58 -7.72
C CYS A 51 6.02 -5.94 -6.92
N ILE A 52 6.20 -4.71 -6.44
CA ILE A 52 5.17 -3.99 -5.69
C ILE A 52 3.92 -3.75 -6.54
N ALA A 53 4.11 -3.32 -7.79
CA ALA A 53 3.01 -3.12 -8.72
C ALA A 53 2.25 -4.43 -9.00
N TYR A 54 2.97 -5.54 -9.16
CA TYR A 54 2.37 -6.86 -9.29
C TYR A 54 1.54 -7.24 -8.04
N HIS A 55 2.08 -7.08 -6.84
CA HIS A 55 1.36 -7.38 -5.60
C HIS A 55 0.11 -6.51 -5.43
N TYR A 56 0.17 -5.24 -5.82
CA TYR A 56 -0.99 -4.37 -5.86
C TYR A 56 -2.06 -4.88 -6.82
N LEU A 57 -1.70 -5.20 -8.07
CA LEU A 57 -2.64 -5.73 -9.07
C LEU A 57 -3.27 -7.05 -8.62
N GLN A 58 -2.48 -7.97 -8.07
CA GLN A 58 -2.97 -9.23 -7.52
C GLN A 58 -3.93 -9.02 -6.34
N THR A 59 -3.70 -7.98 -5.53
CA THR A 59 -4.60 -7.62 -4.43
C THR A 59 -5.91 -7.06 -4.97
N ALA A 60 -5.85 -6.15 -5.95
CA ALA A 60 -7.02 -5.59 -6.60
C ALA A 60 -7.88 -6.68 -7.27
N LEU A 61 -7.25 -7.58 -8.02
CA LEU A 61 -7.93 -8.70 -8.65
C LEU A 61 -8.63 -9.61 -7.64
N LYS A 62 -7.93 -9.98 -6.55
CA LYS A 62 -8.49 -10.85 -5.50
C LYS A 62 -9.67 -10.21 -4.75
N LEU A 63 -9.62 -8.89 -4.53
CA LEU A 63 -10.67 -8.16 -3.84
C LEU A 63 -11.81 -7.71 -4.77
N GLY A 64 -11.65 -7.87 -6.09
CA GLY A 64 -12.63 -7.45 -7.08
C GLY A 64 -12.74 -5.93 -7.24
N GLY A 65 -11.69 -5.18 -6.88
CA GLY A 65 -11.72 -3.73 -6.95
C GLY A 65 -10.42 -3.06 -6.49
N ILE A 66 -10.33 -1.75 -6.75
CA ILE A 66 -9.20 -0.90 -6.37
C ILE A 66 -9.61 0.09 -5.28
N PRO A 67 -8.67 0.66 -4.51
CA PRO A 67 -9.01 1.71 -3.57
C PRO A 67 -9.29 3.04 -4.29
N GLN A 68 -9.85 4.03 -3.59
CA GLN A 68 -9.85 5.40 -4.11
C GLN A 68 -8.45 6.02 -4.07
N GLN A 69 -7.66 5.71 -3.07
CA GLN A 69 -6.30 6.20 -2.94
C GLN A 69 -5.35 5.11 -2.43
N THR A 70 -4.10 5.24 -2.81
CA THR A 70 -2.99 4.48 -2.22
C THR A 70 -2.10 5.42 -1.43
N CYS A 71 -1.48 4.91 -0.37
CA CYS A 71 -0.63 5.70 0.53
C CYS A 71 0.62 4.91 0.87
N THR A 72 1.80 5.48 0.58
CA THR A 72 3.09 4.83 0.83
C THR A 72 4.09 5.74 1.49
N ALA A 73 5.13 5.15 2.05
CA ALA A 73 6.36 5.87 2.32
C ALA A 73 6.94 6.44 1.01
N HIS A 74 7.73 7.51 1.12
CA HIS A 74 8.40 8.11 -0.03
C HIS A 74 9.56 7.21 -0.46
N GLY A 75 9.30 6.38 -1.46
CA GLY A 75 10.27 5.42 -2.03
C GLY A 75 10.10 5.33 -3.54
N SER A 76 11.19 5.07 -4.26
CA SER A 76 11.17 4.93 -5.72
C SER A 76 10.43 3.66 -6.16
N GLU A 77 10.30 2.69 -5.26
CA GLU A 77 9.67 1.40 -5.48
C GLU A 77 8.14 1.48 -5.63
N THR A 78 7.49 2.56 -5.21
CA THR A 78 6.01 2.65 -5.30
C THR A 78 5.50 3.42 -6.51
N GLY A 79 6.41 3.95 -7.35
CA GLY A 79 6.06 4.79 -8.50
C GLY A 79 5.14 4.10 -9.52
N ILE A 80 5.46 2.86 -9.91
CA ILE A 80 4.65 2.12 -10.90
C ILE A 80 3.24 1.84 -10.36
N MET A 81 3.14 1.45 -9.09
CA MET A 81 1.85 1.25 -8.42
C MET A 81 1.01 2.54 -8.43
N GLY A 82 1.63 3.68 -8.12
CA GLY A 82 0.99 4.99 -8.20
C GLY A 82 0.42 5.26 -9.59
N VAL A 83 1.20 5.02 -10.65
CA VAL A 83 0.74 5.18 -12.04
C VAL A 83 -0.45 4.29 -12.36
N TYR A 84 -0.44 3.02 -11.94
CA TYR A 84 -1.58 2.12 -12.16
C TYR A 84 -2.84 2.59 -11.42
N GLN A 85 -2.70 3.01 -10.17
CA GLN A 85 -3.82 3.57 -9.40
C GLN A 85 -4.41 4.81 -10.10
N MET A 86 -3.56 5.72 -10.60
CA MET A 86 -4.02 6.89 -11.36
C MET A 86 -4.76 6.48 -12.64
N ALA A 87 -4.18 5.57 -13.42
CA ALA A 87 -4.76 5.10 -14.67
C ALA A 87 -6.11 4.40 -14.47
N PHE A 88 -6.23 3.56 -13.44
CA PHE A 88 -7.49 2.89 -13.16
C PHE A 88 -8.59 3.84 -12.70
N LEU A 89 -8.28 4.88 -11.89
CA LEU A 89 -9.29 5.89 -11.56
C LEU A 89 -9.70 6.71 -12.78
N LEU A 90 -8.79 7.02 -13.70
CA LEU A 90 -9.13 7.72 -14.95
C LEU A 90 -10.08 6.89 -15.82
N LEU A 91 -9.82 5.58 -15.94
CA LEU A 91 -10.56 4.69 -16.83
C LEU A 91 -11.87 4.17 -16.22
N TYR A 92 -11.90 3.94 -14.91
CA TYR A 92 -12.98 3.20 -14.23
C TYR A 92 -13.53 3.92 -13.00
N GLY A 93 -13.01 5.09 -12.64
CA GLY A 93 -13.50 5.88 -11.51
C GLY A 93 -14.88 6.48 -11.76
N SER A 94 -15.56 6.85 -10.68
CA SER A 94 -16.86 7.53 -10.71
C SER A 94 -16.70 9.02 -10.39
N GLY A 95 -17.38 9.89 -11.14
CA GLY A 95 -17.36 11.35 -10.91
C GLY A 95 -16.26 12.07 -11.70
N ASP A 96 -15.70 13.16 -11.15
CA ASP A 96 -14.57 13.88 -11.77
C ASP A 96 -13.27 13.08 -11.60
N THR A 97 -13.08 12.11 -12.49
CA THR A 97 -11.95 11.18 -12.47
C THR A 97 -10.62 11.88 -12.68
N ARG A 98 -10.59 13.05 -13.34
CA ARG A 98 -9.34 13.75 -13.65
C ARG A 98 -8.72 14.35 -12.40
N GLU A 99 -9.48 15.08 -11.59
CA GLU A 99 -8.98 15.62 -10.32
C GLU A 99 -8.72 14.53 -9.28
N GLN A 100 -9.56 13.48 -9.23
CA GLN A 100 -9.34 12.35 -8.34
C GLN A 100 -8.05 11.60 -8.69
N SER A 101 -7.77 11.39 -9.98
CA SER A 101 -6.56 10.70 -10.43
C SER A 101 -5.28 11.42 -10.00
N ARG A 102 -5.25 12.76 -9.99
CA ARG A 102 -4.08 13.54 -9.54
C ARG A 102 -3.73 13.31 -8.08
N HIS A 103 -4.71 12.92 -7.27
CA HIS A 103 -4.57 12.67 -5.84
C HIS A 103 -4.67 11.17 -5.49
N ALA A 104 -4.57 10.29 -6.47
CA ALA A 104 -4.82 8.86 -6.31
C ALA A 104 -3.70 8.13 -5.56
N HIS A 105 -2.50 8.70 -5.54
CA HIS A 105 -1.35 8.16 -4.82
C HIS A 105 -0.76 9.23 -3.91
N ILE A 106 -0.74 8.96 -2.61
CA ILE A 106 -0.26 9.87 -1.58
C ILE A 106 1.08 9.37 -1.07
N PHE A 107 2.13 10.14 -1.29
CA PHE A 107 3.38 9.92 -0.60
C PHE A 107 3.33 10.54 0.80
N LYS A 108 3.82 9.78 1.79
CA LYS A 108 4.05 10.27 3.14
C LYS A 108 5.48 9.97 3.56
N THR A 109 5.98 10.73 4.52
CA THR A 109 7.19 10.30 5.24
C THR A 109 6.87 9.04 6.05
N SER A 110 7.82 8.13 6.23
CA SER A 110 7.59 6.86 6.96
C SER A 110 6.92 7.05 8.34
N PRO A 111 7.28 8.07 9.18
CA PRO A 111 6.59 8.32 10.45
C PRO A 111 5.10 8.67 10.29
N LYS A 112 4.70 9.16 9.12
CA LYS A 112 3.32 9.54 8.78
C LYS A 112 2.55 8.40 8.10
N ASN A 113 3.20 7.29 7.71
CA ASN A 113 2.54 6.05 7.25
C ASN A 113 2.04 5.20 8.44
N GLN A 114 1.47 5.87 9.45
CA GLN A 114 1.13 5.33 10.78
C GLN A 114 0.29 4.05 10.72
N LYS A 115 -0.53 3.93 9.68
CA LYS A 115 -1.47 2.83 9.53
C LYS A 115 -0.71 1.53 9.35
N ILE A 116 0.22 1.43 8.41
CA ILE A 116 0.97 0.18 8.25
C ILE A 116 2.12 0.05 9.27
N GLU A 117 2.69 1.16 9.72
CA GLU A 117 3.64 1.15 10.84
C GLU A 117 3.06 0.60 12.14
N SER A 118 1.77 0.81 12.40
CA SER A 118 1.11 0.21 13.55
C SER A 118 0.92 -1.31 13.39
N LEU A 119 0.75 -1.80 12.15
CA LEU A 119 0.77 -3.25 11.87
C LEU A 119 2.16 -3.81 12.19
N TRP A 120 3.23 -3.17 11.67
CA TRP A 120 4.59 -3.61 11.95
C TRP A 120 4.93 -3.56 13.44
N SER A 121 4.46 -2.54 14.15
CA SER A 121 4.60 -2.44 15.60
C SER A 121 3.91 -3.60 16.34
N LEU A 122 2.74 -4.05 15.86
CA LEU A 122 2.04 -5.20 16.43
C LEU A 122 2.81 -6.51 16.20
N VAL A 123 3.36 -6.70 15.01
CA VAL A 123 4.18 -7.86 14.65
C VAL A 123 5.42 -7.94 15.57
N ARG A 124 6.12 -6.82 15.75
CA ARG A 124 7.28 -6.72 16.67
C ARG A 124 6.93 -7.09 18.10
N LYS A 125 5.85 -6.50 18.65
CA LYS A 125 5.46 -6.69 20.05
C LYS A 125 5.00 -8.11 20.36
N ARG A 126 4.31 -8.77 19.43
CA ARG A 126 3.69 -10.08 19.70
C ARG A 126 4.61 -11.28 19.49
N ARG A 127 5.70 -11.15 18.71
CA ARG A 127 6.51 -12.31 18.31
C ARG A 127 8.02 -12.15 18.47
N GLY A 128 8.51 -11.03 19.01
CA GLY A 128 9.95 -10.77 19.12
C GLY A 128 10.67 -10.72 17.77
N LEU A 129 9.92 -10.72 16.67
CA LEU A 129 10.43 -10.59 15.32
C LEU A 129 10.87 -9.20 15.04
#